data_AF-A0AB33R339-F1
#
_entry.id   AF-A0AB33R339-F1
#
_cell.length_a   1.000
_cell.length_b   1.000
_cell.length_c   1.000
_cell.angle_alpha   90.00
_cell.angle_beta   90.00
_cell.angle_gamma   90.00
#
_symmetry.space_group_name_H-M   'P 1'
#
loop_
_entity.id
_entity.type
_entity.pdbx_description
1 polymer ?
#
loop_
_entity_poly.entity_id
_entity_poly.type
_entity_poly.pdbx_seq_one_letter_code
_entity_poly.pdbx_strand_id
1 'polypeptide(L)'
;MTTREIAVTIWIIVLLILVFYFCIKKGIFKSVLHILISIWIVLKLPISQWVSVANIFYIVLIYYVTKNDIELSYWYIKDYVIIFLFTIFPAILLLKESSVAEIIRNQWRELLMFNTALLFISNTYTFSLPIELLLVFLLIILSIFSAVIDTKKELQQPGRLFSFLLSIVGLIMLLGALKQFLDNLSDIKSFDFWLSYAFELLVILINLPVLYIAQKMIIIEKIIVHSEYPNTIVSFMRYYYKWYCRKIKFKKLIVKDYNLDIAVQKYIFGYPKISVYVKEGNLSKEKVLNLIALIIVKGDKKEKLSRRIDRFPVYIEVVDKENQTVALWTEEFLSKQNYFYDPFMTKNTKEIYPSILMLQ
;
A
#
# COMPACT_ATOMS: atom_id res chain seq x y z
N MET A 1 -8.80 -24.77 13.75
CA MET A 1 -9.97 -24.26 13.01
C MET A 1 -11.15 -24.21 13.95
N THR A 2 -11.83 -23.07 14.08
CA THR A 2 -13.02 -22.95 14.94
C THR A 2 -14.26 -23.48 14.22
N THR A 3 -15.31 -23.85 14.97
CA THR A 3 -16.58 -24.32 14.37
C THR A 3 -17.22 -23.26 13.47
N ARG A 4 -17.00 -21.98 13.78
CA ARG A 4 -17.42 -20.86 12.93
C ARG A 4 -16.69 -20.82 11.60
N GLU A 5 -15.36 -20.98 11.60
CA GLU A 5 -14.59 -21.03 10.35
C GLU A 5 -15.06 -22.17 9.45
N ILE A 6 -15.37 -23.32 10.03
CA ILE A 6 -15.92 -24.47 9.31
C ILE A 6 -17.30 -24.12 8.73
N ALA A 7 -18.20 -23.52 9.52
CA ALA A 7 -19.52 -23.09 9.06
C ALA A 7 -19.45 -22.05 7.93
N VAL A 8 -18.57 -21.04 8.06
CA VAL A 8 -18.30 -20.04 7.02
C VAL A 8 -17.76 -20.71 5.75
N THR A 9 -16.82 -21.63 5.87
CA THR A 9 -16.24 -22.35 4.72
C THR A 9 -17.31 -23.16 3.98
N ILE A 10 -18.15 -23.90 4.71
CA ILE A 10 -19.27 -24.66 4.13
C ILE A 10 -20.19 -23.73 3.34
N TRP A 11 -20.60 -22.61 3.93
CA TRP A 11 -21.51 -21.67 3.26
C TRP A 11 -20.88 -20.96 2.06
N ILE A 12 -19.58 -20.62 2.12
CA ILE A 12 -18.85 -20.09 0.96
C ILE A 12 -18.89 -21.10 -0.19
N ILE A 13 -18.64 -22.38 0.07
CA ILE A 13 -18.67 -23.43 -0.96
C ILE A 13 -20.08 -23.54 -1.55
N VAL A 14 -21.13 -23.59 -0.71
CA VAL A 14 -22.52 -23.64 -1.16
C VAL A 14 -22.88 -22.44 -2.03
N LEU A 15 -22.49 -21.23 -1.62
CA LEU A 15 -22.75 -20.01 -2.39
C LEU A 15 -22.00 -19.98 -3.71
N LEU A 16 -20.74 -20.44 -3.74
CA LEU A 16 -19.97 -20.54 -4.97
C LEU A 16 -20.64 -21.50 -5.96
N ILE A 17 -21.12 -22.65 -5.50
CA ILE A 17 -21.87 -23.60 -6.33
C ILE A 17 -23.15 -22.95 -6.87
N LEU A 18 -23.91 -22.25 -6.02
CA LEU A 18 -25.14 -21.56 -6.44
C LEU A 18 -24.84 -20.46 -7.47
N VAL A 19 -23.84 -19.62 -7.21
CA VAL A 19 -23.41 -18.57 -8.14
C VAL A 19 -23.00 -19.18 -9.47
N PHE A 20 -22.18 -20.23 -9.46
CA PHE A 20 -21.75 -20.92 -10.68
C PHE A 20 -22.94 -21.47 -11.47
N TYR A 21 -23.86 -22.16 -10.80
CA TYR A 21 -25.08 -22.69 -11.41
C TYR A 21 -25.95 -21.59 -12.04
N PHE A 22 -26.18 -20.49 -11.33
CA PHE A 22 -26.96 -19.36 -11.85
C PHE A 22 -26.23 -18.60 -12.97
N CYS A 23 -24.90 -18.48 -12.91
CA CYS A 23 -24.09 -17.84 -13.94
C CYS A 23 -24.15 -18.60 -15.26
N ILE A 24 -24.15 -19.94 -15.23
CA ILE A 24 -24.36 -20.77 -16.43
C ILE A 24 -25.78 -20.57 -16.95
N LYS A 25 -26.79 -20.73 -16.10
CA LYS A 25 -28.21 -20.67 -16.49
C LYS A 25 -28.62 -19.31 -17.07
N LYS A 26 -28.07 -18.21 -16.55
CA LYS A 26 -28.41 -16.84 -16.97
C LYS A 26 -27.42 -16.23 -17.97
N GLY A 27 -26.40 -16.96 -18.41
CA GLY A 27 -25.40 -16.46 -19.36
C GLY A 27 -24.46 -15.36 -18.82
N ILE A 28 -24.41 -15.16 -17.50
CA ILE A 28 -23.61 -14.11 -16.83
C ILE A 28 -22.15 -14.55 -16.64
N PHE A 29 -21.81 -15.78 -17.05
CA PHE A 29 -20.46 -16.34 -16.92
C PHE A 29 -19.36 -15.43 -17.50
N LYS A 30 -19.64 -14.70 -18.59
CA LYS A 30 -18.71 -13.72 -19.15
C LYS A 30 -18.31 -12.63 -18.15
N SER A 31 -19.26 -12.11 -17.36
CA SER A 31 -18.99 -11.09 -16.34
C SER A 31 -18.08 -11.61 -15.23
N VAL A 32 -18.29 -12.85 -14.78
CA VAL A 32 -17.41 -13.49 -13.78
C VAL A 32 -16.01 -13.66 -14.34
N LEU A 33 -15.89 -14.08 -15.60
CA LEU A 33 -14.62 -14.25 -16.28
C LEU A 33 -13.88 -12.90 -16.44
N HIS A 34 -14.59 -11.81 -16.71
CA HIS A 34 -13.99 -10.46 -16.72
C HIS A 34 -13.42 -10.04 -15.35
N ILE A 35 -14.07 -10.43 -14.24
CA ILE A 35 -13.54 -10.17 -12.88
C ILE A 35 -12.24 -10.94 -12.67
N LEU A 36 -12.19 -12.22 -13.06
CA LEU A 36 -10.97 -13.04 -12.96
C LEU A 36 -9.84 -12.48 -13.82
N ILE A 37 -10.13 -12.04 -15.05
CA ILE A 37 -9.15 -11.36 -15.92
C ILE A 37 -8.63 -10.08 -15.25
N SER A 38 -9.51 -9.29 -14.64
CA SER A 38 -9.12 -8.05 -13.96
C SER A 38 -8.20 -8.32 -12.78
N ILE A 39 -8.50 -9.33 -11.96
CA ILE A 39 -7.63 -9.79 -10.87
C ILE A 39 -6.27 -10.24 -11.44
N TRP A 40 -6.27 -11.01 -12.52
CA TRP A 40 -5.04 -11.47 -13.18
C TRP A 40 -4.17 -10.31 -13.70
N ILE A 41 -4.79 -9.27 -14.25
CA ILE A 41 -4.09 -8.05 -14.69
C ILE A 41 -3.45 -7.36 -13.49
N VAL A 42 -4.16 -7.24 -12.37
CA VAL A 42 -3.63 -6.63 -11.13
C VAL A 42 -2.46 -7.45 -10.57
N LEU A 43 -2.54 -8.79 -10.62
CA LEU A 43 -1.44 -9.68 -10.19
C LEU A 43 -0.20 -9.58 -11.08
N LYS A 44 -0.35 -9.16 -12.34
CA LYS A 44 0.79 -8.88 -13.25
C LYS A 44 1.51 -7.57 -12.97
N LEU A 45 0.94 -6.68 -12.16
CA LEU A 45 1.62 -5.43 -11.82
C LEU A 45 2.92 -5.72 -11.05
N PRO A 46 4.03 -5.03 -11.34
CA PRO A 46 5.31 -5.28 -10.69
C PRO A 46 5.28 -5.18 -9.16
N ILE A 47 4.49 -4.23 -8.63
CA ILE A 47 4.30 -4.07 -7.18
C ILE A 47 3.61 -5.30 -6.59
N SER A 48 2.58 -5.81 -7.27
CA SER A 48 1.83 -6.99 -6.86
C SER A 48 2.69 -8.25 -6.89
N GLN A 49 3.52 -8.39 -7.93
CA GLN A 49 4.49 -9.46 -8.05
C GLN A 49 5.53 -9.41 -6.91
N TRP A 50 6.10 -8.23 -6.63
CA TRP A 50 7.06 -8.04 -5.53
C TRP A 50 6.46 -8.48 -4.19
N VAL A 51 5.26 -7.99 -3.88
CA VAL A 51 4.54 -8.31 -2.65
C VAL A 51 4.24 -9.81 -2.55
N SER A 52 3.77 -10.42 -3.64
CA SER A 52 3.43 -11.84 -3.68
C SER A 52 4.66 -12.72 -3.51
N VAL A 53 5.76 -12.43 -4.22
CA VAL A 53 7.01 -13.19 -4.10
C VAL A 53 7.60 -13.07 -2.70
N ALA A 54 7.61 -11.87 -2.11
CA ALA A 54 8.09 -11.66 -0.75
C ALA A 54 7.25 -12.41 0.29
N ASN A 55 5.93 -12.44 0.12
CA ASN A 55 5.04 -13.16 1.04
C ASN A 55 5.13 -14.68 0.89
N ILE A 56 5.30 -15.20 -0.34
CA ILE A 56 5.60 -16.62 -0.55
C ILE A 56 6.92 -16.99 0.14
N PHE A 57 7.94 -16.14 0.01
CA PHE A 57 9.21 -16.34 0.71
C PHE A 57 9.02 -16.37 2.24
N TYR A 58 8.23 -15.45 2.81
CA TYR A 58 7.92 -15.47 4.24
C TYR A 58 7.17 -16.73 4.67
N ILE A 59 6.19 -17.20 3.89
CA ILE A 59 5.48 -18.45 4.19
C ILE A 59 6.44 -19.64 4.18
N VAL A 60 7.35 -19.72 3.20
CA VAL A 60 8.37 -20.79 3.12
C VAL A 60 9.33 -20.70 4.31
N LEU A 61 9.75 -19.48 4.68
CA LEU A 61 10.62 -19.25 5.83
C LEU A 61 9.94 -19.68 7.14
N ILE A 62 8.69 -19.25 7.36
CA ILE A 62 7.89 -19.64 8.52
C ILE A 62 7.75 -21.16 8.56
N TYR A 63 7.37 -21.80 7.46
CA TYR A 63 7.23 -23.26 7.37
C TYR A 63 8.53 -23.98 7.76
N TYR A 64 9.69 -23.50 7.29
CA TYR A 64 10.98 -24.11 7.60
C TYR A 64 11.38 -23.94 9.07
N VAL A 65 11.16 -22.75 9.65
CA VAL A 65 11.43 -22.46 11.07
C VAL A 65 10.52 -23.29 11.97
N THR A 66 9.24 -23.35 11.64
CA THR A 66 8.22 -24.17 12.34
C THR A 66 8.55 -25.66 12.30
N LYS A 67 9.13 -26.16 11.21
CA LYS A 67 9.50 -27.58 11.12
C LYS A 67 10.61 -27.97 12.12
N ASN A 68 11.49 -27.04 12.48
CA ASN A 68 12.72 -27.35 13.20
C ASN A 68 12.68 -27.04 14.69
N ASP A 69 11.98 -25.99 15.15
CA ASP A 69 12.13 -25.50 16.54
C ASP A 69 10.84 -25.07 17.26
N ILE A 70 9.75 -24.81 16.52
CA ILE A 70 8.53 -24.25 17.10
C ILE A 70 7.38 -25.09 16.58
N GLU A 71 6.65 -25.82 17.44
CA GLU A 71 5.42 -26.56 17.11
C GLU A 71 4.25 -25.63 16.72
N LEU A 72 4.54 -24.60 15.93
CA LEU A 72 3.59 -23.70 15.32
C LEU A 72 2.67 -24.52 14.44
N SER A 73 1.39 -24.50 14.79
CA SER A 73 0.36 -25.15 14.02
C SER A 73 0.33 -24.63 12.57
N TYR A 74 0.16 -25.53 11.59
CA TYR A 74 -0.06 -25.17 10.19
C TYR A 74 -1.25 -24.22 9.99
N TRP A 75 -2.15 -24.13 10.96
CA TRP A 75 -3.27 -23.18 10.96
C TRP A 75 -2.80 -21.72 10.86
N TYR A 76 -1.65 -21.36 11.42
CA TYR A 76 -1.11 -20.00 11.31
C TYR A 76 -0.70 -19.62 9.89
N ILE A 77 -0.34 -20.58 9.04
CA ILE A 77 -0.05 -20.30 7.62
C ILE A 77 -1.34 -19.88 6.90
N LYS A 78 -2.46 -20.57 7.18
CA LYS A 78 -3.77 -20.21 6.65
C LYS A 78 -4.18 -18.80 7.10
N ASP A 79 -4.02 -18.49 8.39
CA ASP A 79 -4.32 -17.16 8.93
C ASP A 79 -3.43 -16.08 8.30
N TYR A 80 -2.14 -16.39 8.09
CA TYR A 80 -1.21 -15.49 7.40
C TYR A 80 -1.69 -15.16 5.99
N VAL A 81 -2.12 -16.15 5.21
CA VAL A 81 -2.64 -15.94 3.85
C VAL A 81 -3.89 -15.06 3.87
N ILE A 82 -4.78 -15.24 4.84
CA ILE A 82 -5.98 -14.41 5.00
C ILE A 82 -5.58 -12.95 5.28
N ILE A 83 -4.73 -12.71 6.27
CA ILE A 83 -4.25 -11.36 6.62
C ILE A 83 -3.48 -10.73 5.47
N PHE A 84 -2.70 -11.52 4.73
CA PHE A 84 -2.02 -11.06 3.53
C PHE A 84 -3.00 -10.51 2.49
N LEU A 85 -4.05 -11.27 2.16
CA LEU A 85 -5.02 -10.90 1.13
C LEU A 85 -5.92 -9.73 1.54
N PHE A 86 -6.33 -9.66 2.81
CA PHE A 86 -7.34 -8.71 3.29
C PHE A 86 -6.77 -7.50 4.03
N THR A 87 -5.54 -7.58 4.52
CA THR A 87 -4.89 -6.47 5.26
C THR A 87 -3.68 -5.93 4.50
N ILE A 88 -2.72 -6.79 4.14
CA ILE A 88 -1.47 -6.33 3.49
C ILE A 88 -1.71 -5.85 2.05
N PHE A 89 -2.47 -6.59 1.25
CA PHE A 89 -2.72 -6.24 -0.14
C PHE A 89 -3.50 -4.91 -0.27
N PRO A 90 -4.59 -4.67 0.50
CA PRO A 90 -5.27 -3.38 0.49
C PRO A 90 -4.43 -2.24 1.07
N ALA A 91 -3.54 -2.52 2.04
CA ALA A 91 -2.63 -1.51 2.57
C ALA A 91 -1.74 -0.88 1.49
N ILE A 92 -1.40 -1.61 0.42
CA ILE A 92 -0.65 -1.07 -0.72
C ILE A 92 -1.42 0.04 -1.44
N LEU A 93 -2.74 -0.06 -1.54
CA LEU A 93 -3.58 1.00 -2.10
C LEU A 93 -3.55 2.24 -1.21
N LEU A 94 -3.60 2.04 0.11
CA LEU A 94 -3.49 3.12 1.09
C LEU A 94 -2.13 3.82 1.07
N LEU A 95 -1.05 3.15 0.63
CA LEU A 95 0.29 3.75 0.53
C LEU A 95 0.38 4.92 -0.46
N LYS A 96 -0.60 5.06 -1.37
CA LYS A 96 -0.71 6.22 -2.27
C LYS A 96 -0.95 7.52 -1.50
N GLU A 97 -1.63 7.44 -0.36
CA GLU A 97 -2.09 8.59 0.41
C GLU A 97 -1.43 8.64 1.80
N SER A 98 -1.28 7.48 2.45
CA SER A 98 -0.82 7.34 3.84
C SER A 98 0.58 6.75 3.94
N SER A 99 1.32 7.04 5.03
CA SER A 99 2.69 6.51 5.21
C SER A 99 2.66 5.11 5.78
N VAL A 100 3.71 4.33 5.55
CA VAL A 100 3.88 3.04 6.25
C VAL A 100 3.77 3.24 7.76
N ALA A 101 4.41 4.29 8.30
CA ALA A 101 4.34 4.61 9.72
C ALA A 101 2.92 4.96 10.20
N GLU A 102 2.15 5.67 9.38
CA GLU A 102 0.76 6.04 9.70
C GLU A 102 -0.18 4.84 9.64
N ILE A 103 -0.02 3.96 8.64
CA ILE A 103 -0.77 2.70 8.54
C ILE A 103 -0.49 1.86 9.79
N ILE A 104 0.79 1.69 10.16
CA ILE A 104 1.18 0.96 11.36
C ILE A 104 0.59 1.61 12.61
N ARG A 105 0.71 2.94 12.77
CA ARG A 105 0.16 3.64 13.93
C ARG A 105 -1.35 3.45 14.07
N ASN A 106 -2.08 3.44 12.95
CA ASN A 106 -3.53 3.22 12.96
C ASN A 106 -3.85 1.78 13.37
N GLN A 107 -3.14 0.79 12.83
CA GLN A 107 -3.29 -0.62 13.18
C GLN A 107 -2.96 -0.90 14.66
N TRP A 108 -1.90 -0.29 15.19
CA TRP A 108 -1.58 -0.35 16.61
C TRP A 108 -2.68 0.24 17.50
N ARG A 109 -3.30 1.34 17.07
CA ARG A 109 -4.44 1.94 17.78
C ARG A 109 -5.66 1.03 17.74
N GLU A 110 -5.93 0.40 16.60
CA GLU A 110 -7.05 -0.53 16.41
C GLU A 110 -6.93 -1.74 17.34
N LEU A 111 -5.75 -2.32 17.53
CA LEU A 111 -5.56 -3.45 18.45
C LEU A 111 -5.92 -3.12 19.89
N LEU A 112 -5.60 -1.90 20.33
CA LEU A 112 -5.94 -1.44 21.68
C LEU A 112 -7.42 -1.05 21.83
N MET A 113 -8.20 -1.04 20.75
CA MET A 113 -9.63 -0.77 20.84
C MET A 113 -10.37 -1.97 21.41
N PHE A 114 -11.35 -1.67 22.27
CA PHE A 114 -12.26 -2.65 22.84
C PHE A 114 -12.97 -3.50 21.77
N ASN A 115 -13.30 -2.92 20.61
CA ASN A 115 -13.92 -3.64 19.50
C ASN A 115 -13.05 -4.79 18.99
N THR A 116 -11.73 -4.62 18.94
CA THR A 116 -10.81 -5.65 18.46
C THR A 116 -10.72 -6.81 19.45
N ALA A 117 -10.73 -6.52 20.75
CA ALA A 117 -10.83 -7.54 21.79
C ALA A 117 -12.15 -8.32 21.68
N LEU A 118 -13.29 -7.64 21.49
CA LEU A 118 -14.58 -8.30 21.27
C LEU A 118 -14.61 -9.15 20.00
N LEU A 119 -14.00 -8.67 18.92
CA LEU A 119 -13.94 -9.39 17.65
C LEU A 119 -13.08 -10.65 17.77
N PHE A 120 -11.95 -10.56 18.47
CA PHE A 120 -11.11 -11.71 18.79
C PHE A 120 -11.84 -12.75 19.65
N ILE A 121 -12.50 -12.31 20.72
CA ILE A 121 -13.30 -13.20 21.59
C ILE A 121 -14.39 -13.87 20.76
N SER A 122 -15.12 -13.09 19.96
CA SER A 122 -16.17 -13.61 19.10
C SER A 122 -15.62 -14.71 18.19
N ASN A 123 -14.51 -14.48 17.49
CA ASN A 123 -13.95 -15.42 16.53
C ASN A 123 -13.32 -16.67 17.16
N THR A 124 -12.83 -16.56 18.38
CA THR A 124 -12.16 -17.65 19.10
C THR A 124 -13.16 -18.57 19.79
N TYR A 125 -14.16 -18.00 20.47
CA TYR A 125 -15.13 -18.73 21.26
C TYR A 125 -16.42 -18.90 20.47
N THR A 126 -16.65 -20.12 19.98
CA THR A 126 -17.69 -20.44 19.00
C THR A 126 -18.67 -21.48 19.54
N PHE A 127 -19.90 -21.45 19.04
CA PHE A 127 -20.92 -22.44 19.41
C PHE A 127 -20.61 -23.82 18.79
N SER A 128 -21.43 -24.81 19.13
CA SER A 128 -21.38 -26.09 18.42
C SER A 128 -21.65 -25.90 16.91
N LEU A 129 -21.05 -26.76 16.09
CA LEU A 129 -21.10 -26.65 14.63
C LEU A 129 -22.53 -26.52 14.06
N PRO A 130 -23.56 -27.25 14.53
CA PRO A 130 -24.92 -27.08 14.02
C PRO A 130 -25.50 -25.68 14.28
N ILE A 131 -25.18 -25.09 15.43
CA ILE A 131 -25.63 -23.74 15.80
C ILE A 131 -24.89 -22.70 14.96
N GLU A 132 -23.57 -22.84 14.80
CA GLU A 132 -22.77 -21.95 13.94
C GLU A 132 -23.25 -22.00 12.48
N LEU A 133 -23.60 -23.18 11.95
CA LEU A 133 -24.15 -23.31 10.60
C LEU A 133 -25.43 -22.49 10.41
N LEU A 134 -26.33 -22.51 11.40
CA LEU A 134 -27.56 -21.72 11.36
C LEU A 134 -27.29 -20.22 11.52
N LEU A 135 -26.45 -19.83 12.47
CA LEU A 135 -26.13 -18.42 12.72
C LEU A 135 -25.42 -17.77 11.52
N VAL A 136 -24.40 -18.43 10.97
CA VAL A 136 -23.68 -17.96 9.78
C VAL A 136 -24.60 -17.86 8.57
N PHE A 137 -25.50 -18.82 8.38
CA PHE A 137 -26.51 -18.77 7.32
C PHE A 137 -27.40 -17.52 7.45
N LEU A 138 -27.93 -17.27 8.65
CA LEU A 138 -28.75 -16.10 8.93
C LEU A 138 -27.97 -14.80 8.66
N LEU A 139 -26.72 -14.71 9.13
CA LEU A 139 -25.86 -13.55 8.85
C LEU A 139 -25.70 -13.30 7.36
N ILE A 140 -25.42 -14.34 6.57
CA ILE A 140 -25.23 -14.19 5.13
C ILE A 140 -26.51 -13.71 4.45
N ILE A 141 -27.64 -14.37 4.71
CA ILE A 141 -28.93 -13.99 4.11
C ILE A 141 -29.29 -12.54 4.48
N LEU A 142 -29.26 -12.20 5.77
CA LEU A 142 -29.60 -10.87 6.24
C LEU A 142 -28.67 -9.80 5.65
N SER A 143 -27.37 -10.10 5.52
CA SER A 143 -26.39 -9.19 4.92
C SER A 143 -26.65 -8.97 3.43
N ILE A 144 -26.95 -10.02 2.66
CA ILE A 144 -27.30 -9.90 1.24
C ILE A 144 -28.58 -9.06 1.07
N PHE A 145 -29.61 -9.32 1.86
CA PHE A 145 -30.85 -8.55 1.80
C PHE A 145 -30.63 -7.09 2.16
N SER A 146 -29.88 -6.79 3.23
CA SER A 146 -29.52 -5.42 3.60
C SER A 146 -28.80 -4.70 2.46
N ALA A 147 -27.78 -5.34 1.88
CA ALA A 147 -27.00 -4.76 0.78
C ALA A 147 -27.84 -4.48 -0.48
N VAL A 148 -28.77 -5.38 -0.83
CA VAL A 148 -29.66 -5.18 -1.98
C VAL A 148 -30.65 -4.04 -1.70
N ILE A 149 -31.20 -3.98 -0.50
CA ILE A 149 -32.20 -2.98 -0.12
C ILE A 149 -31.61 -1.57 -0.08
N ASP A 150 -30.37 -1.41 0.39
CA ASP A 150 -29.69 -0.11 0.46
C ASP A 150 -29.51 0.54 -0.93
N THR A 151 -29.55 -0.23 -2.02
CA THR A 151 -29.47 0.31 -3.38
C THR A 151 -30.78 0.95 -3.87
N LYS A 152 -31.92 0.70 -3.23
CA LYS A 152 -33.24 1.20 -3.64
C LYS A 152 -33.89 2.04 -2.56
N LYS A 153 -34.03 3.35 -2.83
CA LYS A 153 -34.65 4.32 -1.88
C LYS A 153 -36.05 3.91 -1.40
N GLU A 154 -36.81 3.20 -2.21
CA GLU A 154 -38.17 2.73 -1.90
C GLU A 154 -38.22 1.61 -0.84
N LEU A 155 -37.10 0.92 -0.58
CA LEU A 155 -37.04 -0.23 0.33
C LEU A 155 -36.37 0.09 1.68
N GLN A 156 -36.14 1.37 2.00
CA GLN A 156 -35.42 1.76 3.22
C GLN A 156 -36.07 1.27 4.53
N GLN A 157 -37.40 1.17 4.61
CA GLN A 157 -38.09 0.67 5.79
C GLN A 157 -37.83 -0.83 6.05
N PRO A 158 -38.05 -1.74 5.08
CA PRO A 158 -37.58 -3.13 5.18
C PRO A 158 -36.09 -3.26 5.52
N GLY A 159 -35.26 -2.38 4.95
CA GLY A 159 -33.81 -2.38 5.19
C GLY A 159 -33.48 -2.23 6.67
N ARG A 160 -34.13 -1.31 7.38
CA ARG A 160 -33.95 -1.13 8.83
C ARG A 160 -34.32 -2.38 9.63
N LEU A 161 -35.34 -3.12 9.22
CA LEU A 161 -35.73 -4.37 9.88
C LEU A 161 -34.67 -5.45 9.69
N PHE A 162 -34.12 -5.61 8.48
CA PHE A 162 -33.02 -6.53 8.24
C PHE A 162 -31.74 -6.15 8.99
N SER A 163 -31.39 -4.87 9.05
CA SER A 163 -30.27 -4.39 9.86
C SER A 163 -30.48 -4.64 11.36
N PHE A 164 -31.71 -4.47 11.85
CA PHE A 164 -32.05 -4.76 13.25
C PHE A 164 -31.94 -6.26 13.57
N LEU A 165 -32.49 -7.13 12.71
CA LEU A 165 -32.34 -8.58 12.85
C LEU A 165 -30.87 -9.01 12.78
N LEU A 166 -30.09 -8.43 11.87
CA LEU A 166 -28.65 -8.67 11.77
C LEU A 166 -27.93 -8.30 13.08
N SER A 167 -28.33 -7.17 13.68
CA SER A 167 -27.79 -6.72 14.97
C SER A 167 -28.15 -7.69 16.11
N ILE A 168 -29.38 -8.22 16.13
CA ILE A 168 -29.79 -9.25 17.12
C ILE A 168 -28.93 -10.50 16.98
N VAL A 169 -28.77 -11.03 15.76
CA VAL A 169 -27.97 -12.23 15.52
C VAL A 169 -26.51 -11.99 15.94
N GLY A 170 -25.94 -10.84 15.58
CA GLY A 170 -24.60 -10.46 16.01
C GLY A 170 -24.45 -10.36 17.53
N LEU A 171 -25.46 -9.83 18.22
CA LEU A 171 -25.46 -9.70 19.68
C LEU A 171 -25.58 -11.06 20.37
N ILE A 172 -26.41 -11.98 19.85
CA ILE A 172 -26.48 -13.37 20.33
C ILE A 172 -25.11 -14.04 20.20
N MET A 173 -24.44 -13.87 19.05
CA MET A 173 -23.12 -14.44 18.83
C MET A 173 -22.09 -13.90 19.81
N LEU A 174 -22.09 -12.57 20.04
CA LEU A 174 -21.17 -11.92 20.94
C LEU A 174 -21.40 -12.31 22.40
N LEU A 175 -22.65 -12.37 22.88
CA LEU A 175 -22.96 -12.78 24.25
C LEU A 175 -22.59 -14.25 24.49
N GLY A 176 -22.84 -15.13 23.53
CA GLY A 176 -22.46 -16.54 23.65
C GLY A 176 -20.94 -16.72 23.69
N ALA A 177 -20.21 -16.00 22.84
CA ALA A 177 -18.75 -16.00 22.85
C ALA A 177 -18.17 -15.45 24.16
N LEU A 178 -18.74 -14.35 24.68
CA LEU A 178 -18.35 -13.78 25.98
C LEU A 178 -18.59 -14.77 27.12
N LYS A 179 -19.74 -15.47 27.12
CA LYS A 179 -20.01 -16.50 28.13
C LYS A 179 -18.94 -17.60 28.09
N GLN A 180 -18.64 -18.15 26.91
CA GLN A 180 -17.59 -19.16 26.75
C GLN A 180 -16.21 -18.65 27.16
N PHE A 181 -15.88 -17.39 26.85
CA PHE A 181 -14.62 -16.78 27.27
C PHE A 181 -14.52 -16.69 28.80
N LEU A 182 -15.58 -16.28 29.48
CA LEU A 182 -15.64 -16.23 30.95
C LEU A 182 -15.53 -17.63 31.56
N ASP A 183 -16.10 -18.64 30.91
CA ASP A 183 -16.00 -20.03 31.34
C ASP A 183 -14.58 -20.61 31.13
N ASN A 184 -13.74 -20.00 30.28
CA ASN A 184 -12.39 -20.46 29.91
C ASN A 184 -11.29 -19.40 30.19
N LEU A 185 -11.39 -18.63 31.27
CA LEU A 185 -10.40 -17.59 31.62
C LEU A 185 -8.96 -18.11 31.82
N SER A 186 -8.76 -19.41 31.99
CA SER A 186 -7.43 -20.04 32.03
C SER A 186 -6.63 -19.81 30.76
N ASP A 187 -7.28 -19.66 29.61
CA ASP A 187 -6.64 -19.56 28.30
C ASP A 187 -5.79 -18.29 28.17
N ILE A 188 -6.14 -17.23 28.90
CA ILE A 188 -5.41 -15.96 28.96
C ILE A 188 -3.97 -16.16 29.47
N LYS A 189 -3.72 -17.22 30.25
CA LYS A 189 -2.38 -17.53 30.75
C LYS A 189 -1.49 -18.19 29.69
N SER A 190 -2.07 -18.71 28.62
CA SER A 190 -1.31 -19.37 27.55
C SER A 190 -0.64 -18.35 26.64
N PHE A 191 0.56 -18.69 26.18
CA PHE A 191 1.26 -17.89 25.18
C PHE A 191 0.51 -17.89 23.84
N ASP A 192 -0.08 -19.03 23.47
CA ASP A 192 -0.83 -19.20 22.22
C ASP A 192 -2.04 -18.27 22.11
N PHE A 193 -2.70 -17.95 23.23
CA PHE A 193 -3.78 -16.97 23.26
C PHE A 193 -3.30 -15.58 22.83
N TRP A 194 -2.20 -15.10 23.43
CA TRP A 194 -1.63 -13.80 23.10
C TRP A 194 -1.02 -13.76 21.69
N LEU A 195 -0.40 -14.87 21.27
CA LEU A 195 0.12 -15.01 19.91
C LEU A 195 -1.02 -14.90 18.89
N SER A 196 -2.15 -15.58 19.14
CA SER A 196 -3.32 -15.55 18.26
C SER A 196 -4.00 -14.18 18.25
N TYR A 197 -4.08 -13.51 19.40
CA TYR A 197 -4.63 -12.15 19.48
C TYR A 197 -3.76 -11.11 18.74
N ALA A 198 -2.45 -11.19 18.89
CA ALA A 198 -1.51 -10.27 18.26
C ALA A 198 -1.09 -10.69 16.84
N PHE A 199 -1.63 -11.78 16.30
CA PHE A 199 -1.13 -12.39 15.07
C PHE A 199 -1.19 -11.44 13.87
N GLU A 200 -2.30 -10.72 13.70
CA GLU A 200 -2.45 -9.73 12.62
C GLU A 200 -1.36 -8.63 12.67
N LEU A 201 -1.05 -8.14 13.87
CA LEU A 201 0.05 -7.18 14.07
C LEU A 201 1.38 -7.77 13.64
N LEU A 202 1.66 -9.01 14.06
CA LEU A 202 2.92 -9.68 13.72
C LEU A 202 3.08 -9.81 12.21
N VAL A 203 2.01 -10.18 11.49
CA VAL A 203 2.03 -10.24 10.03
C VAL A 203 2.33 -8.88 9.41
N ILE A 204 1.75 -7.79 9.93
CA ILE A 204 2.03 -6.42 9.46
C ILE A 204 3.50 -6.05 9.72
N LEU A 205 4.03 -6.36 10.90
CA LEU A 205 5.41 -6.07 11.28
C LEU A 205 6.42 -6.82 10.38
N ILE A 206 6.16 -8.10 10.09
CA ILE A 206 6.99 -8.89 9.16
C ILE A 206 6.93 -8.31 7.73
N ASN A 207 5.77 -7.75 7.34
CA ASN A 207 5.58 -7.12 6.03
C ASN A 207 6.05 -5.66 5.96
N LEU A 208 6.58 -5.09 7.04
CA LEU A 208 7.08 -3.71 7.06
C LEU A 208 8.13 -3.44 5.97
N PRO A 209 9.16 -4.29 5.77
CA PRO A 209 10.11 -4.11 4.66
C PRO A 209 9.44 -4.12 3.28
N VAL A 210 8.45 -5.00 3.10
CA VAL A 210 7.68 -5.12 1.84
C VAL A 210 6.90 -3.84 1.58
N LEU A 211 6.22 -3.29 2.59
CA LEU A 211 5.45 -2.06 2.48
C LEU A 211 6.34 -0.83 2.18
N TYR A 212 7.53 -0.73 2.79
CA TYR A 212 8.47 0.34 2.47
C TYR A 212 9.01 0.27 1.05
N ILE A 213 9.28 -0.93 0.54
CA ILE A 213 9.72 -1.12 -0.85
C ILE A 213 8.57 -0.83 -1.81
N ALA A 214 7.36 -1.34 -1.52
CA ALA A 214 6.15 -1.05 -2.31
C ALA A 214 5.88 0.45 -2.39
N GLN A 215 6.03 1.19 -1.29
CA GLN A 215 5.89 2.65 -1.28
C GLN A 215 6.88 3.35 -2.23
N LYS A 216 8.13 2.91 -2.27
CA LYS A 216 9.12 3.44 -3.23
C LYS A 216 8.73 3.09 -4.67
N MET A 217 8.28 1.85 -4.90
CA MET A 217 7.84 1.41 -6.22
C MET A 217 6.66 2.25 -6.73
N ILE A 218 5.67 2.60 -5.90
CA ILE A 218 4.56 3.47 -6.32
C ILE A 218 5.06 4.81 -6.89
N ILE A 219 6.12 5.39 -6.32
CA ILE A 219 6.69 6.65 -6.81
C ILE A 219 7.46 6.43 -8.10
N ILE A 220 8.30 5.39 -8.14
CA ILE A 220 9.14 5.04 -9.30
C ILE A 220 8.29 4.63 -10.50
N GLU A 221 7.13 4.00 -10.27
CA GLU A 221 6.25 3.49 -11.33
C GLU A 221 5.82 4.62 -12.26
N LYS A 222 5.50 5.80 -11.70
CA LYS A 222 5.17 6.99 -12.49
C LYS A 222 6.30 7.31 -13.47
N ILE A 223 7.54 7.36 -12.97
CA ILE A 223 8.74 7.65 -13.77
C ILE A 223 8.95 6.58 -14.85
N ILE A 224 8.80 5.29 -14.52
CA ILE A 224 8.97 4.19 -15.47
C ILE A 224 7.92 4.24 -16.59
N VAL A 225 6.66 4.54 -16.27
CA VAL A 225 5.58 4.65 -17.26
C VAL A 225 5.87 5.73 -18.31
N HIS A 226 6.63 6.77 -17.95
CA HIS A 226 7.05 7.84 -18.87
C HIS A 226 8.49 7.66 -19.38
N SER A 227 9.08 6.49 -19.15
CA SER A 227 10.39 6.11 -19.67
C SER A 227 10.26 5.20 -20.90
N GLU A 228 11.38 4.91 -21.54
CA GLU A 228 11.46 3.92 -22.63
C GLU A 228 11.52 2.48 -22.10
N TYR A 229 11.55 2.29 -20.77
CA TYR A 229 11.67 0.98 -20.15
C TYR A 229 10.29 0.37 -19.88
N PRO A 230 10.13 -0.95 -20.06
CA PRO A 230 8.88 -1.63 -19.75
C PRO A 230 8.60 -1.59 -18.23
N ASN A 231 7.33 -1.50 -17.83
CA ASN A 231 6.92 -1.51 -16.42
C ASN A 231 7.10 -2.92 -15.82
N THR A 232 8.30 -3.23 -15.36
CA THR A 232 8.70 -4.54 -14.80
C THR A 232 9.57 -4.34 -13.55
N ILE A 233 9.61 -5.34 -12.65
CA ILE A 233 10.46 -5.31 -11.43
C ILE A 233 11.92 -4.98 -11.78
N VAL A 234 12.43 -5.52 -12.90
CA VAL A 234 13.80 -5.26 -13.36
C VAL A 234 14.02 -3.77 -13.65
N SER A 235 13.07 -3.10 -14.27
CA SER A 235 13.12 -1.65 -14.52
C SER A 235 13.13 -0.85 -13.21
N PHE A 236 12.36 -1.27 -12.19
CA PHE A 236 12.42 -0.66 -10.85
C PHE A 236 13.79 -0.80 -10.22
N MET A 237 14.36 -2.01 -10.22
CA MET A 237 15.69 -2.26 -9.69
C MET A 237 16.76 -1.45 -10.44
N ARG A 238 16.65 -1.39 -11.78
CA ARG A 238 17.55 -0.61 -12.63
C ARG A 238 17.47 0.89 -12.34
N TYR A 239 16.27 1.44 -12.22
CA TYR A 239 16.08 2.85 -11.84
C TYR A 239 16.68 3.13 -10.46
N TYR A 240 16.36 2.29 -9.47
CA TYR A 240 16.84 2.46 -8.11
C TYR A 240 18.36 2.40 -8.02
N TYR A 241 18.99 1.46 -8.73
CA TYR A 241 20.44 1.36 -8.82
C TYR A 241 21.07 2.60 -9.48
N LYS A 242 20.54 3.04 -10.63
CA LYS A 242 21.00 4.26 -11.30
C LYS A 242 20.88 5.48 -10.39
N TRP A 243 19.75 5.65 -9.72
CA TRP A 243 19.52 6.73 -8.76
C TRP A 243 20.53 6.68 -7.61
N TYR A 244 20.81 5.49 -7.06
CA TYR A 244 21.79 5.31 -5.99
C TYR A 244 23.21 5.67 -6.45
N CYS A 245 23.66 5.17 -7.60
CA CYS A 245 24.95 5.53 -8.19
C CYS A 245 25.05 7.04 -8.47
N ARG A 246 23.97 7.65 -8.96
CA ARG A 246 23.89 9.09 -9.19
C ARG A 246 24.05 9.86 -7.89
N LYS A 247 23.35 9.45 -6.83
CA LYS A 247 23.46 10.06 -5.51
C LYS A 247 24.91 10.06 -5.00
N ILE A 248 25.66 8.97 -5.22
CA ILE A 248 27.09 8.90 -4.88
C ILE A 248 27.91 9.88 -5.71
N LYS A 249 27.68 9.96 -7.04
CA LYS A 249 28.39 10.90 -7.92
C LYS A 249 28.15 12.35 -7.50
N PHE A 250 26.90 12.74 -7.30
CA PHE A 250 26.54 14.10 -6.89
C PHE A 250 27.04 14.44 -5.48
N LYS A 251 27.16 13.47 -4.57
CA LYS A 251 27.76 13.71 -3.25
C LYS A 251 29.20 14.24 -3.35
N LYS A 252 29.96 13.85 -4.38
CA LYS A 252 31.32 14.35 -4.62
C LYS A 252 31.37 15.80 -5.13
N LEU A 253 30.25 16.33 -5.63
CA LEU A 253 30.14 17.70 -6.15
C LEU A 253 29.76 18.73 -5.07
N ILE A 254 29.48 18.28 -3.84
CA ILE A 254 29.09 19.16 -2.74
C ILE A 254 30.35 19.77 -2.12
N VAL A 255 30.54 21.07 -2.31
CA VAL A 255 31.72 21.81 -1.81
C VAL A 255 31.40 22.62 -0.55
N LYS A 256 30.21 23.20 -0.47
CA LYS A 256 29.73 24.03 0.66
C LYS A 256 28.24 23.81 0.90
N ASP A 257 27.84 23.79 2.16
CA ASP A 257 26.42 23.81 2.54
C ASP A 257 25.87 25.23 2.42
N TYR A 258 24.85 25.39 1.59
CA TYR A 258 24.11 26.64 1.44
C TYR A 258 22.75 26.52 2.15
N ASN A 259 22.32 27.59 2.82
CA ASN A 259 20.92 27.73 3.23
C ASN A 259 20.09 28.02 1.98
N LEU A 260 19.39 26.99 1.51
CA LEU A 260 18.55 27.05 0.33
C LEU A 260 17.15 27.56 0.71
N ASP A 261 16.69 28.58 -0.02
CA ASP A 261 15.27 28.94 -0.10
C ASP A 261 14.66 28.08 -1.22
N ILE A 262 14.26 26.86 -0.85
CA ILE A 262 13.61 25.90 -1.76
C ILE A 262 12.11 26.21 -1.76
N ALA A 263 11.54 26.40 -2.95
CA ALA A 263 10.09 26.42 -3.12
C ALA A 263 9.69 25.42 -4.19
N VAL A 264 8.89 24.42 -3.81
CA VAL A 264 8.25 23.53 -4.78
C VAL A 264 7.09 24.31 -5.37
N GLN A 265 7.28 24.83 -6.58
CA GLN A 265 6.31 25.74 -7.17
C GLN A 265 5.16 25.05 -7.88
N LYS A 266 5.38 23.94 -8.59
CA LYS A 266 4.37 23.31 -9.46
C LYS A 266 4.55 21.81 -9.61
N TYR A 267 3.44 21.10 -9.78
CA TYR A 267 3.45 19.72 -10.28
C TYR A 267 3.32 19.75 -11.80
N ILE A 268 4.28 19.16 -12.52
CA ILE A 268 4.20 18.98 -13.96
C ILE A 268 3.79 17.54 -14.22
N PHE A 269 2.59 17.31 -14.77
CA PHE A 269 2.02 15.97 -14.99
C PHE A 269 2.06 15.04 -13.76
N GLY A 270 1.93 15.61 -12.56
CA GLY A 270 1.97 14.87 -11.29
C GLY A 270 3.37 14.62 -10.70
N TYR A 271 4.43 15.15 -11.32
CA TYR A 271 5.80 15.16 -10.81
C TYR A 271 6.14 16.47 -10.10
N PRO A 272 6.96 16.45 -9.03
CA PRO A 272 7.35 17.67 -8.36
C PRO A 272 8.41 18.37 -9.20
N LYS A 273 8.15 19.62 -9.57
CA LYS A 273 9.19 20.51 -10.07
C LYS A 273 9.75 21.28 -8.86
N ILE A 274 11.03 21.07 -8.58
CA ILE A 274 11.72 21.76 -7.49
C ILE A 274 12.39 23.00 -8.08
N SER A 275 11.95 24.18 -7.66
CA SER A 275 12.58 25.45 -8.04
C SER A 275 13.38 26.00 -6.86
N VAL A 276 14.61 26.41 -7.14
CA VAL A 276 15.59 26.86 -6.15
C VAL A 276 15.84 28.34 -6.39
N TYR A 277 15.45 29.17 -5.43
CA TYR A 277 15.60 30.61 -5.55
C TYR A 277 16.95 31.04 -5.03
N VAL A 278 17.74 31.67 -5.89
CA VAL A 278 19.03 32.23 -5.52
C VAL A 278 18.94 33.74 -5.49
N LYS A 279 19.34 34.33 -4.36
CA LYS A 279 19.42 35.79 -4.17
C LYS A 279 20.69 36.39 -4.77
N GLU A 280 21.24 35.87 -5.87
CA GLU A 280 22.46 36.40 -6.49
C GLU A 280 22.36 36.35 -8.02
N GLY A 281 22.52 37.52 -8.66
CA GLY A 281 22.28 37.74 -10.09
C GLY A 281 23.23 37.03 -11.07
N ASN A 282 24.40 36.58 -10.60
CA ASN A 282 25.39 35.88 -11.43
C ASN A 282 25.84 34.61 -10.74
N LEU A 283 25.28 33.49 -11.18
CA LEU A 283 25.55 32.16 -10.66
C LEU A 283 26.73 31.53 -11.41
N SER A 284 27.82 31.24 -10.71
CA SER A 284 28.93 30.46 -11.29
C SER A 284 28.52 29.00 -11.54
N LYS A 285 29.13 28.37 -12.55
CA LYS A 285 28.92 26.94 -12.87
C LYS A 285 29.06 26.04 -11.63
N GLU A 286 30.09 26.26 -10.82
CA GLU A 286 30.34 25.46 -9.61
C GLU A 286 29.24 25.62 -8.58
N LYS A 287 28.70 26.84 -8.42
CA LYS A 287 27.60 27.10 -7.50
C LYS A 287 26.32 26.41 -7.96
N VAL A 288 25.98 26.49 -9.25
CA VAL A 288 24.83 25.76 -9.83
C VAL A 288 24.94 24.26 -9.57
N LEU A 289 26.11 23.67 -9.85
CA LEU A 289 26.35 22.24 -9.63
C LEU A 289 26.21 21.84 -8.17
N ASN A 290 26.74 22.64 -7.25
CA ASN A 290 26.63 22.39 -5.81
C ASN A 290 25.17 22.47 -5.33
N LEU A 291 24.38 23.46 -5.80
CA LEU A 291 22.96 23.60 -5.46
C LEU A 291 22.14 22.37 -5.91
N ILE A 292 22.30 21.96 -7.17
CA ILE A 292 21.62 20.78 -7.71
C ILE A 292 22.06 19.51 -6.97
N ALA A 293 23.36 19.36 -6.69
CA ALA A 293 23.90 18.24 -5.93
C ALA A 293 23.34 18.14 -4.51
N LEU A 294 23.22 19.28 -3.81
CA LEU A 294 22.64 19.34 -2.48
C LEU A 294 21.20 18.82 -2.48
N ILE A 295 20.40 19.18 -3.48
CA ILE A 295 19.00 18.76 -3.58
C ILE A 295 18.88 17.27 -3.90
N ILE A 296 19.65 16.77 -4.86
CA ILE A 296 19.63 15.33 -5.22
C ILE A 296 20.10 14.46 -4.03
N VAL A 297 21.08 14.92 -3.26
CA VAL A 297 21.69 14.12 -2.19
C VAL A 297 20.93 14.23 -0.87
N LYS A 298 20.64 15.46 -0.41
CA LYS A 298 20.01 15.70 0.88
C LYS A 298 18.48 15.67 0.81
N GLY A 299 17.90 15.95 -0.36
CA GLY A 299 16.47 16.27 -0.47
C GLY A 299 16.14 17.56 0.29
N ASP A 300 14.89 18.01 0.21
CA ASP A 300 14.46 19.08 1.11
C ASP A 300 14.27 18.51 2.53
N LYS A 301 15.04 19.05 3.49
CA LYS A 301 14.94 18.72 4.92
C LYS A 301 13.98 19.64 5.67
N LYS A 302 13.53 20.75 5.07
CA LYS A 302 12.55 21.64 5.69
C LYS A 302 11.20 20.93 5.69
N GLU A 303 10.88 20.35 6.85
CA GLU A 303 9.58 19.82 7.22
C GLU A 303 8.45 20.75 6.75
N LYS A 304 7.60 20.24 5.85
CA LYS A 304 6.19 20.63 5.54
C LYS A 304 5.80 20.42 4.08
N LEU A 305 6.67 19.87 3.23
CA LEU A 305 6.24 19.40 1.91
C LEU A 305 5.54 18.05 2.03
N SER A 306 4.21 18.11 1.96
CA SER A 306 3.25 17.07 2.35
C SER A 306 3.18 15.86 1.41
N ARG A 307 4.09 15.72 0.42
CA ARG A 307 4.06 14.58 -0.51
C ARG A 307 5.44 13.95 -0.68
N ARG A 308 5.52 12.66 -0.33
CA ARG A 308 6.72 11.79 -0.37
C ARG A 308 7.39 11.65 -1.75
N ILE A 309 6.75 12.19 -2.78
CA ILE A 309 7.17 12.26 -4.17
C ILE A 309 8.47 13.09 -4.31
N ASP A 310 8.79 13.94 -3.34
CA ASP A 310 9.95 14.85 -3.37
C ASP A 310 11.33 14.18 -3.16
N ARG A 311 11.38 12.86 -2.90
CA ARG A 311 12.65 12.11 -2.77
C ARG A 311 13.26 11.68 -4.11
N PHE A 312 12.50 11.73 -5.19
CA PHE A 312 12.93 11.40 -6.54
C PHE A 312 12.64 12.61 -7.44
N PRO A 313 13.45 13.67 -7.36
CA PRO A 313 13.23 14.85 -8.18
C PRO A 313 13.31 14.46 -9.66
N VAL A 314 12.37 14.99 -10.45
CA VAL A 314 12.33 14.78 -11.90
C VAL A 314 12.88 16.01 -12.63
N TYR A 315 12.55 17.20 -12.12
CA TYR A 315 13.02 18.48 -12.60
C TYR A 315 13.56 19.29 -11.42
N ILE A 316 14.80 19.76 -11.53
CA ILE A 316 15.37 20.74 -10.60
C ILE A 316 15.74 21.98 -11.39
N GLU A 317 15.15 23.10 -11.02
CA GLU A 317 15.35 24.38 -11.66
C GLU A 317 16.06 25.33 -10.71
N VAL A 318 17.09 26.02 -11.19
CA VAL A 318 17.74 27.11 -10.45
C VAL A 318 17.26 28.42 -11.05
N VAL A 319 16.67 29.25 -10.19
CA VAL A 319 16.01 30.51 -10.57
C VAL A 319 16.75 31.67 -9.90
N ASP A 320 17.04 32.71 -10.67
CA ASP A 320 17.69 33.93 -10.19
C ASP A 320 16.70 34.92 -9.53
N LYS A 321 17.21 36.00 -8.93
CA LYS A 321 16.49 37.15 -8.38
C LYS A 321 15.37 37.67 -9.28
N GLU A 322 15.58 37.63 -10.59
CA GLU A 322 14.61 38.11 -11.59
C GLU A 322 13.53 37.06 -11.94
N ASN A 323 13.44 35.97 -11.18
CA ASN A 323 12.58 34.83 -11.47
C ASN A 323 12.84 34.17 -12.84
N GLN A 324 14.04 34.36 -13.40
CA GLN A 324 14.47 33.69 -14.63
C GLN A 324 15.18 32.38 -14.30
N THR A 325 14.83 31.32 -15.03
CA THR A 325 15.52 30.03 -14.97
C THR A 325 16.94 30.17 -15.51
N VAL A 326 17.95 29.89 -14.69
CA VAL A 326 19.37 29.93 -15.08
C VAL A 326 19.90 28.54 -15.39
N ALA A 327 19.40 27.51 -14.70
CA ALA A 327 19.79 26.14 -14.94
C ALA A 327 18.64 25.16 -14.72
N LEU A 328 18.67 24.05 -15.44
CA LEU A 328 17.73 22.94 -15.32
C LEU A 328 18.48 21.63 -15.26
N TRP A 329 18.12 20.79 -14.31
CA TRP A 329 18.44 19.36 -14.32
C TRP A 329 17.19 18.54 -14.60
N THR A 330 17.32 17.56 -15.49
CA THR A 330 16.26 16.62 -15.85
C THR A 330 16.67 15.18 -15.54
N GLU A 331 15.69 14.36 -15.15
CA GLU A 331 15.91 12.93 -14.94
C GLU A 331 16.14 12.20 -16.28
N GLU A 332 17.37 11.74 -16.49
CA GLU A 332 17.79 10.94 -17.66
C GLU A 332 16.99 9.67 -17.89
N PHE A 333 16.36 9.13 -16.86
CA PHE A 333 15.57 7.92 -17.01
C PHE A 333 14.27 8.15 -17.77
N LEU A 334 13.78 9.38 -17.84
CA LEU A 334 12.63 9.72 -18.68
C LEU A 334 13.02 9.69 -20.16
N SER A 335 12.07 9.29 -21.02
CA SER A 335 12.29 9.40 -22.46
C SER A 335 12.47 10.87 -22.85
N LYS A 336 13.35 11.14 -23.82
CA LYS A 336 13.53 12.50 -24.36
C LYS A 336 12.25 13.05 -25.00
N GLN A 337 11.39 12.18 -25.54
CA GLN A 337 10.07 12.56 -26.07
C GLN A 337 9.11 13.00 -24.96
N ASN A 338 9.37 12.57 -23.73
CA ASN A 338 8.60 12.87 -22.52
C ASN A 338 9.30 13.95 -21.68
N TYR A 339 10.20 14.74 -22.26
CA TYR A 339 10.67 15.99 -21.64
C TYR A 339 9.60 17.05 -21.84
N PHE A 340 8.61 17.03 -20.95
CA PHE A 340 7.44 17.93 -21.01
C PHE A 340 7.74 19.37 -20.56
N TYR A 341 8.96 19.64 -20.12
CA TYR A 341 9.37 20.93 -19.58
C TYR A 341 10.76 21.32 -20.04
N ASP A 342 10.81 22.35 -20.87
CA ASP A 342 12.03 23.04 -21.26
C ASP A 342 11.82 24.56 -21.16
N PRO A 343 12.37 25.23 -20.12
CA PRO A 343 12.31 26.68 -19.98
C PRO A 343 13.20 27.42 -20.99
N PHE A 344 13.98 26.70 -21.80
CA PHE A 344 15.00 27.25 -22.68
C PHE A 344 14.69 27.13 -24.18
N MET A 345 13.44 26.82 -24.55
CA MET A 345 12.97 26.57 -25.94
C MET A 345 13.43 27.57 -27.02
N THR A 346 13.95 28.74 -26.65
CA THR A 346 14.49 29.78 -27.55
C THR A 346 15.83 30.38 -27.13
N LYS A 347 16.49 29.85 -26.09
CA LYS A 347 17.69 30.43 -25.49
C LYS A 347 18.91 29.53 -25.68
N ASN A 348 20.09 30.13 -25.87
CA ASN A 348 21.35 29.38 -25.95
C ASN A 348 21.66 28.76 -24.58
N THR A 349 21.80 27.44 -24.56
CA THR A 349 22.16 26.68 -23.36
C THR A 349 23.45 25.91 -23.58
N LYS A 350 24.15 25.63 -22.48
CA LYS A 350 25.33 24.77 -22.45
C LYS A 350 25.10 23.67 -21.42
N GLU A 351 25.37 22.43 -21.82
CA GLU A 351 25.41 21.32 -20.88
C GLU A 351 26.68 21.44 -20.03
N ILE A 352 26.53 21.71 -18.74
CA ILE A 352 27.65 21.94 -17.81
C ILE A 352 28.08 20.67 -17.08
N TYR A 353 27.19 19.68 -17.02
CA TYR A 353 27.35 18.35 -16.44
C TYR A 353 26.21 17.46 -17.00
N PRO A 354 26.34 16.12 -17.06
CA PRO A 354 25.29 15.25 -17.62
C PRO A 354 23.89 15.60 -17.14
N SER A 355 23.03 15.98 -18.10
CA SER A 355 21.63 16.37 -17.92
C SER A 355 21.41 17.63 -17.08
N ILE A 356 22.43 18.50 -16.99
CA ILE A 356 22.34 19.85 -16.42
C ILE A 356 22.60 20.87 -17.54
N LEU A 357 21.54 21.57 -17.93
CA LEU A 357 21.57 22.67 -18.87
C LEU A 357 21.67 23.99 -18.11
N MET A 358 22.54 24.88 -18.55
CA MET A 358 22.70 26.24 -18.02
C MET A 358 22.58 27.26 -19.15
N LEU A 359 21.89 28.37 -18.91
CA LEU A 359 21.86 29.50 -19.85
C LEU A 359 23.25 30.10 -20.04
N GLN A 360 23.58 30.45 -21.29
CA GLN A 360 24.81 31.14 -21.64
C GLN A 360 24.74 32.63 -21.37
#